data_AF-A0A7J9GTQ3-F1
#
_entry.id   AF-A0A7J9GTQ3-F1
#
_cell.length_a   1.000
_cell.length_b   1.000
_cell.length_c   1.000
_cell.angle_alpha   90.00
_cell.angle_beta   90.00
_cell.angle_gamma   90.00
#
_symmetry.space_group_name_H-M   'P 1'
#
loop_
_entity.id
_entity.type
_entity.pdbx_description
1 polymer ?
#
loop_
_entity_poly.entity_id
_entity_poly.type
_entity_poly.pdbx_seq_one_letter_code
_entity_poly.pdbx_strand_id
1 'polypeptide(L)'
;ELQNTLDPLAHQPTAEIKTLLVKKYRSSDYAAKARARIREISGIEGLVIEKKHSGEAKWLTQLSTLTNRSFVNMSRDLGYYWLRIAIYVALSICVGSIFFDVGTNYNSILARGACGGFISGFMTFMSIGGFPSFIEELKVFYRERRNGHYGVAVYILSNFLSSFPFLTVMSLSTAAITYYMVKFHPGISHFMYVSLDLISSIATVESCMMMIASLVPNFMMGVIIGAGYIGLLMMTAGYFRLLPDLPKIFWRYPVSYINYGAWALQGAYKNDMVGLEFDGFIPGGPKLKGDVVLTSMLGIHLDHSKWWDLAAVIMILIAYRLLFFIILKFKERVSPLFRTLYTWRTLQHMKKRPSFRKSSAFPSKRHQVLHSLSSQEGLNSPIH
;
A
#
# COMPACT_ATOMS: atom_id res chain seq x y z
N GLU A 1 -31.80 -57.66 35.50
CA GLU A 1 -31.47 -56.29 35.94
C GLU A 1 -30.41 -55.69 35.04
N LEU A 2 -30.79 -54.90 34.05
CA LEU A 2 -29.86 -54.05 33.32
C LEU A 2 -30.65 -52.79 32.93
N GLN A 3 -30.71 -51.87 33.88
CA GLN A 3 -31.39 -50.59 33.69
C GLN A 3 -30.51 -49.74 32.79
N ASN A 4 -30.82 -49.75 31.49
CA ASN A 4 -30.24 -48.85 30.50
C ASN A 4 -30.37 -47.41 31.02
N THR A 5 -29.22 -46.86 31.42
CA THR A 5 -29.01 -45.47 31.77
C THR A 5 -29.32 -44.63 30.53
N LEU A 6 -30.58 -44.23 30.38
CA LEU A 6 -30.97 -43.13 29.49
C LEU A 6 -30.07 -41.96 29.86
N ASP A 7 -29.17 -41.58 28.95
CA ASP A 7 -28.27 -40.45 29.15
C ASP A 7 -29.14 -39.24 29.49
N PRO A 8 -29.07 -38.69 30.71
CA PRO A 8 -29.97 -37.62 31.17
C PRO A 8 -29.83 -36.33 30.33
N LEU A 9 -28.82 -36.29 29.46
CA LEU A 9 -28.56 -35.22 28.51
C LEU A 9 -29.26 -35.41 27.15
N ALA A 10 -29.76 -36.61 26.81
CA ALA A 10 -30.29 -36.93 25.48
C ALA A 10 -31.60 -36.18 25.13
N HIS A 11 -32.37 -35.77 26.14
CA HIS A 11 -33.66 -35.09 25.95
C HIS A 11 -33.62 -33.57 26.21
N GLN A 12 -32.45 -33.02 26.54
CA GLN A 12 -32.32 -31.59 26.84
C GLN A 12 -31.89 -30.79 25.61
N PRO A 13 -32.44 -29.59 25.40
CA PRO A 13 -31.97 -28.70 24.36
C PRO A 13 -30.49 -28.35 24.59
N THR A 14 -29.68 -28.31 23.52
CA THR A 14 -28.23 -28.12 23.58
C THR A 14 -27.79 -26.89 24.38
N ALA A 15 -28.64 -25.87 24.47
CA ALA A 15 -28.42 -24.69 25.29
C ALA A 15 -28.40 -25.02 26.79
N GLU A 16 -29.34 -25.83 27.28
CA GLU A 16 -29.44 -26.23 28.69
C GLU A 16 -28.27 -27.11 29.09
N ILE A 17 -27.91 -28.07 28.24
CA ILE A 17 -26.72 -28.92 28.42
C ILE A 17 -25.46 -28.06 28.62
N LYS A 18 -25.25 -27.05 27.77
CA LYS A 18 -24.11 -26.12 27.90
C LYS A 18 -24.14 -25.37 29.22
N THR A 19 -25.30 -24.88 29.66
CA THR A 19 -25.42 -24.17 30.95
C THR A 19 -25.14 -25.09 32.14
N LEU A 20 -25.61 -26.33 32.07
CA LEU A 20 -25.41 -27.35 33.09
C LEU A 20 -23.93 -27.72 33.21
N LEU A 21 -23.25 -27.96 32.08
CA LEU A 21 -21.82 -28.26 32.03
C LEU A 21 -20.98 -27.10 32.58
N VAL A 22 -21.28 -25.85 32.22
CA VAL A 22 -20.58 -24.67 32.76
C VAL A 22 -20.81 -24.55 34.28
N LYS A 23 -22.02 -24.81 34.77
CA LYS A 23 -22.33 -24.77 36.21
C LYS A 23 -21.59 -25.88 36.96
N LYS A 24 -21.65 -27.12 36.45
CA LYS A 24 -20.93 -28.29 36.99
C LYS A 24 -19.42 -28.06 37.02
N TYR A 25 -18.83 -27.50 35.95
CA TYR A 25 -17.41 -27.14 35.94
C TYR A 25 -17.09 -26.10 37.02
N ARG A 26 -17.87 -25.01 37.14
CA ARG A 26 -17.63 -23.98 38.15
C ARG A 26 -17.63 -24.51 39.59
N SER A 27 -18.50 -25.48 39.89
CA SER A 27 -18.62 -26.16 41.18
C SER A 27 -17.74 -27.40 41.33
N SER A 28 -16.99 -27.78 40.30
CA SER A 28 -16.11 -28.96 40.34
C SER A 28 -14.77 -28.68 41.02
N ASP A 29 -14.16 -29.75 41.50
CA ASP A 29 -12.79 -29.72 42.04
C ASP A 29 -11.77 -29.26 41.01
N TYR A 30 -11.99 -29.50 39.71
CA TYR A 30 -11.12 -29.01 38.63
C TYR A 30 -11.05 -27.49 38.60
N ALA A 31 -12.18 -26.81 38.74
CA ALA A 31 -12.21 -25.35 38.78
C ALA A 31 -11.63 -24.81 40.10
N ALA A 32 -11.81 -25.53 41.22
CA ALA A 32 -11.16 -25.19 42.48
C ALA A 32 -9.63 -25.30 42.39
N LYS A 33 -9.12 -26.42 41.86
CA LYS A 33 -7.69 -26.66 41.60
C LYS A 33 -7.10 -25.62 40.65
N ALA A 34 -7.79 -25.30 39.55
CA ALA A 34 -7.34 -24.27 38.61
C ALA A 34 -7.27 -22.88 39.27
N ARG A 35 -8.28 -22.49 40.07
CA ARG A 35 -8.27 -21.21 40.81
C ARG A 35 -7.18 -21.18 41.88
N ALA A 36 -6.96 -22.28 42.59
CA ALA A 36 -5.87 -22.42 43.57
C ALA A 36 -4.51 -22.26 42.88
N ARG A 37 -4.29 -22.92 41.74
CA ARG A 37 -3.06 -22.79 40.95
C ARG A 37 -2.84 -21.39 40.41
N ILE A 38 -3.89 -20.70 39.97
CA ILE A 38 -3.80 -19.28 39.55
C ILE A 38 -3.39 -18.40 40.73
N ARG A 39 -3.96 -18.61 41.92
CA ARG A 39 -3.60 -17.85 43.13
C ARG A 39 -2.16 -18.11 43.56
N GLU A 40 -1.74 -19.37 43.52
CA GLU A 40 -0.36 -19.78 43.78
C GLU A 40 0.59 -19.07 42.82
N ILE A 41 0.34 -19.15 41.50
CA ILE A 41 1.15 -18.47 40.47
C ILE A 41 1.15 -16.95 40.66
N SER A 42 0.03 -16.34 41.06
CA SER A 42 -0.02 -14.89 41.32
C SER A 42 0.68 -14.46 42.59
N GLY A 43 0.84 -15.37 43.56
CA GLY A 43 1.54 -15.15 44.82
C GLY A 43 3.03 -15.46 44.77
N ILE A 44 3.51 -16.07 43.68
CA ILE A 44 4.94 -16.13 43.37
C ILE A 44 5.36 -14.70 43.00
N GLU A 45 5.84 -13.93 43.98
CA GLU A 45 6.72 -12.80 43.72
C GLU A 45 7.93 -13.37 42.98
N GLY A 46 7.94 -13.16 41.66
CA GLY A 46 8.86 -13.86 40.77
C GLY A 46 10.30 -13.73 41.26
N LEU A 47 11.03 -14.86 41.28
CA LEU A 47 12.35 -14.83 40.67
C LEU A 47 12.14 -14.03 39.39
N VAL A 48 12.72 -12.84 39.34
CA VAL A 48 12.76 -12.02 38.15
C VAL A 48 13.29 -13.00 37.11
N ILE A 49 12.39 -13.57 36.30
CA ILE A 49 12.76 -13.95 34.96
C ILE A 49 13.18 -12.59 34.47
N GLU A 50 14.48 -12.31 34.56
CA GLU A 50 15.11 -11.45 33.61
C GLU A 50 14.54 -12.03 32.33
N LYS A 51 13.53 -11.34 31.78
CA LYS A 51 13.52 -11.17 30.36
C LYS A 51 14.94 -10.65 30.14
N LYS A 52 15.87 -11.60 29.91
CA LYS A 52 16.85 -11.44 28.89
C LYS A 52 15.99 -10.98 27.71
N HIS A 53 15.77 -9.68 27.63
CA HIS A 53 16.04 -8.96 26.41
C HIS A 53 17.49 -9.33 26.09
N SER A 54 17.70 -10.58 25.67
CA SER A 54 18.88 -11.05 24.98
C SER A 54 18.97 -10.06 23.84
N GLY A 55 19.92 -9.13 23.96
CA GLY A 55 19.80 -7.76 23.49
C GLY A 55 19.05 -7.67 22.17
N GLU A 56 17.93 -6.91 22.16
CA GLU A 56 17.29 -6.54 20.91
C GLU A 56 18.40 -6.05 19.98
N ALA A 57 18.54 -6.69 18.81
CA ALA A 57 19.63 -6.40 17.90
C ALA A 57 19.67 -4.89 17.64
N LYS A 58 20.87 -4.29 17.61
CA LYS A 58 21.03 -2.85 17.38
C LYS A 58 20.22 -2.44 16.16
N TRP A 59 19.59 -1.26 16.20
CA TRP A 59 18.71 -0.77 15.14
C TRP A 59 19.37 -0.82 13.74
N LEU A 60 20.66 -0.49 13.65
CA LEU A 60 21.44 -0.58 12.41
C LEU A 60 21.62 -2.03 11.92
N THR A 61 21.80 -2.98 12.82
CA THR A 61 21.88 -4.40 12.48
C THR A 61 20.53 -4.88 11.94
N GLN A 62 19.42 -4.51 12.58
CA GLN A 62 18.08 -4.82 12.07
C GLN A 62 17.86 -4.22 10.68
N LEU A 63 18.24 -2.95 10.47
CA LEU A 63 18.13 -2.27 9.18
C LEU A 63 18.97 -2.95 8.10
N SER A 64 20.25 -3.23 8.37
CA SER A 64 21.15 -3.86 7.40
C SER A 64 20.68 -5.27 7.04
N THR A 65 20.31 -6.09 8.02
CA THR A 65 19.82 -7.45 7.77
C THR A 65 18.51 -7.43 6.98
N LEU A 66 17.58 -6.55 7.35
CA LEU A 66 16.30 -6.44 6.65
C LEU A 66 16.46 -5.90 5.22
N THR A 67 17.37 -4.93 5.02
CA THR A 67 17.69 -4.39 3.69
C THR A 67 18.31 -5.46 2.81
N ASN A 68 19.29 -6.23 3.32
CA ASN A 68 19.91 -7.31 2.56
C ASN A 68 18.88 -8.40 2.20
N ARG A 69 18.05 -8.82 3.15
CA ARG A 69 16.98 -9.78 2.89
C ARG A 69 15.99 -9.27 1.84
N SER A 70 15.54 -8.03 1.98
CA SER A 70 14.60 -7.39 1.06
C SER A 70 15.21 -7.28 -0.35
N PHE A 71 16.47 -6.88 -0.45
CA PHE A 71 17.21 -6.79 -1.70
C PHE A 71 17.35 -8.17 -2.39
N VAL A 72 17.72 -9.21 -1.64
CA VAL A 72 17.81 -10.59 -2.16
C VAL A 72 16.44 -11.10 -2.61
N ASN A 73 15.37 -10.77 -1.90
CA ASN A 73 14.03 -11.14 -2.29
C ASN A 73 13.62 -10.45 -3.60
N MET A 74 13.82 -9.14 -3.67
CA MET A 74 13.52 -8.32 -4.85
C MET A 74 14.36 -8.70 -6.08
N SER A 75 15.60 -9.14 -5.89
CA SER A 75 16.48 -9.54 -6.99
C SER A 75 16.18 -10.94 -7.54
N ARG A 76 15.78 -11.87 -6.67
CA ARG A 76 15.46 -13.26 -7.05
C ARG A 76 14.05 -13.42 -7.62
N ASP A 77 13.10 -12.60 -7.17
CA ASP A 77 11.76 -12.59 -7.73
C ASP A 77 11.72 -11.78 -9.03
N LEU A 78 11.72 -12.48 -10.16
CA LEU A 78 11.64 -11.88 -11.49
C LEU A 78 10.38 -11.02 -11.69
N GLY A 79 9.27 -11.40 -11.05
CA GLY A 79 8.00 -10.69 -11.16
C GLY A 79 8.00 -9.34 -10.46
N TYR A 80 8.96 -9.11 -9.54
CA TYR A 80 9.00 -7.90 -8.74
C TYR A 80 9.51 -6.70 -9.54
N TYR A 81 10.78 -6.72 -9.97
CA TYR A 81 11.40 -5.59 -10.67
C TYR A 81 11.87 -5.94 -12.09
N TRP A 82 12.32 -7.17 -12.36
CA TRP A 82 12.89 -7.51 -13.66
C TRP A 82 11.87 -7.40 -14.80
N LEU A 83 10.67 -7.93 -14.62
CA LEU A 83 9.59 -7.79 -15.61
C LEU A 83 9.21 -6.31 -15.82
N ARG A 84 9.17 -5.52 -14.74
CA ARG A 84 8.88 -4.08 -14.82
C ARG A 84 9.98 -3.34 -15.57
N ILE A 85 11.25 -3.60 -15.28
CA ILE A 85 12.40 -3.03 -16.02
C ILE A 85 12.27 -3.33 -17.52
N ALA A 86 12.00 -4.59 -17.88
CA ALA A 86 11.85 -4.98 -19.29
C ALA A 86 10.71 -4.22 -19.99
N ILE A 87 9.54 -4.12 -19.34
CA ILE A 87 8.39 -3.37 -19.89
C ILE A 87 8.70 -1.88 -20.00
N TYR A 88 9.36 -1.28 -19.01
CA TYR A 88 9.75 0.13 -19.04
C TYR A 88 10.72 0.41 -20.18
N VAL A 89 11.73 -0.43 -20.39
CA VAL A 89 12.66 -0.32 -21.51
C VAL A 89 11.92 -0.43 -22.84
N ALA A 90 11.06 -1.43 -23.01
CA ALA A 90 10.28 -1.62 -24.23
C ALA A 90 9.39 -0.41 -24.54
N LEU A 91 8.65 0.09 -23.54
CA LEU A 91 7.82 1.29 -23.69
C LEU A 91 8.65 2.54 -23.99
N SER A 92 9.85 2.65 -23.39
CA SER A 92 10.74 3.80 -23.63
C SER A 92 11.24 3.81 -25.07
N ILE A 93 11.52 2.64 -25.65
CA ILE A 93 11.89 2.50 -27.07
C ILE A 93 10.69 2.87 -27.95
N CYS A 94 9.48 2.40 -27.63
CA CYS A 94 8.26 2.76 -28.36
C CYS A 94 8.00 4.27 -28.36
N VAL A 95 8.12 4.93 -27.20
CA VAL A 95 7.92 6.38 -27.09
C VAL A 95 9.03 7.12 -27.81
N GLY A 96 10.28 6.71 -27.59
CA GLY A 96 11.43 7.31 -28.26
C GLY A 96 11.37 7.19 -29.78
N SER A 97 10.80 6.12 -30.32
CA SER A 97 10.62 5.96 -31.77
C SER A 97 9.47 6.80 -32.32
N ILE A 98 8.35 6.91 -31.59
CA ILE A 98 7.21 7.78 -31.97
C ILE A 98 7.63 9.25 -32.01
N PHE A 99 8.42 9.67 -31.02
CA PHE A 99 8.94 11.04 -30.89
C PHE A 99 10.41 11.14 -31.32
N PHE A 100 10.81 10.40 -32.34
CA PHE A 100 12.21 10.42 -32.79
C PHE A 100 12.56 11.76 -33.44
N ASP A 101 13.66 12.37 -33.00
CA ASP A 101 14.25 13.59 -33.57
C ASP A 101 13.23 14.72 -33.80
N VAL A 102 12.54 15.14 -32.73
CA VAL A 102 11.41 16.08 -32.81
C VAL A 102 11.84 17.47 -33.34
N GLY A 103 13.10 17.86 -33.15
CA GLY A 103 13.62 19.17 -33.59
C GLY A 103 13.08 20.37 -32.81
N THR A 104 13.19 21.57 -33.38
CA THR A 104 12.86 22.86 -32.76
C THR A 104 11.85 23.70 -33.56
N ASN A 105 11.10 23.08 -34.47
CA ASN A 105 10.07 23.77 -35.24
C ASN A 105 8.89 24.17 -34.33
N TYR A 106 8.00 25.04 -34.81
CA TYR A 106 6.79 25.42 -34.05
C TYR A 106 5.96 24.21 -33.59
N ASN A 107 5.73 23.24 -34.48
CA ASN A 107 5.00 22.00 -34.14
C ASN A 107 5.77 21.10 -33.16
N SER A 108 7.09 21.22 -33.12
CA SER A 108 7.97 20.47 -32.23
C SER A 108 7.77 20.85 -30.76
N ILE A 109 7.33 22.09 -30.48
CA ILE A 109 7.02 22.55 -29.12
C ILE A 109 5.97 21.63 -28.46
N LEU A 110 4.85 21.43 -29.15
CA LEU A 110 3.74 20.61 -28.64
C LEU A 110 4.15 19.14 -28.56
N ALA A 111 4.88 18.63 -29.55
CA ALA A 111 5.37 17.25 -29.55
C ALA A 111 6.34 16.96 -28.38
N ARG A 112 7.26 17.89 -28.07
CA ARG A 112 8.15 17.80 -26.89
C ARG A 112 7.35 17.84 -25.59
N GLY A 113 6.38 18.75 -25.49
CA GLY A 113 5.47 18.83 -24.34
C GLY A 113 4.66 17.54 -24.14
N ALA A 114 4.14 16.96 -25.22
CA ALA A 114 3.40 15.70 -25.19
C ALA A 114 4.29 14.53 -24.75
N CYS A 115 5.52 14.44 -25.26
CA CYS A 115 6.48 13.42 -24.86
C CYS A 115 6.84 13.54 -23.37
N GLY A 116 7.14 14.74 -22.87
CA GLY A 116 7.39 14.98 -21.45
C GLY A 116 6.19 14.60 -20.56
N GLY A 117 4.97 14.90 -21.03
CA GLY A 117 3.74 14.48 -20.37
C GLY A 117 3.54 12.96 -20.35
N PHE A 118 3.88 12.27 -21.44
CA PHE A 118 3.83 10.81 -21.49
C PHE A 118 4.83 10.18 -20.51
N ILE A 119 6.06 10.69 -20.44
CA ILE A 119 7.08 10.20 -19.52
C ILE A 119 6.67 10.47 -18.07
N SER A 120 6.24 11.70 -17.74
CA SER A 120 5.84 12.05 -16.37
C SER A 120 4.54 11.36 -15.93
N GLY A 121 3.57 11.19 -16.84
CA GLY A 121 2.26 10.60 -16.54
C GLY A 121 2.21 9.09 -16.74
N PHE A 122 2.35 8.61 -17.97
CA PHE A 122 2.14 7.21 -18.31
C PHE A 122 3.22 6.28 -17.74
N MET A 123 4.50 6.66 -17.81
CA MET A 123 5.56 5.81 -17.24
C MET A 123 5.41 5.72 -15.71
N THR A 124 5.01 6.79 -15.03
CA THR A 124 4.79 6.71 -13.58
C THR A 124 3.53 5.93 -13.23
N PHE A 125 2.46 6.03 -14.04
CA PHE A 125 1.25 5.20 -13.90
C PHE A 125 1.55 3.69 -13.98
N MET A 126 2.46 3.27 -14.85
CA MET A 126 2.89 1.87 -14.95
C MET A 126 3.50 1.31 -13.65
N SER A 127 3.89 2.16 -12.69
CA SER A 127 4.37 1.72 -11.37
C SER A 127 3.32 1.00 -10.53
N ILE A 128 2.03 1.08 -10.90
CA ILE A 128 0.95 0.29 -10.29
C ILE A 128 1.25 -1.22 -10.37
N GLY A 129 2.00 -1.67 -11.36
CA GLY A 129 2.40 -3.08 -11.52
C GLY A 129 3.15 -3.67 -10.33
N GLY A 130 3.76 -2.84 -9.45
CA GLY A 130 4.41 -3.31 -8.21
C GLY A 130 3.44 -3.62 -7.06
N PHE A 131 2.17 -3.26 -7.18
CA PHE A 131 1.18 -3.39 -6.10
C PHE A 131 1.01 -4.82 -5.55
N PRO A 132 0.96 -5.89 -6.37
CA PRO A 132 0.87 -7.27 -5.85
C PRO A 132 2.03 -7.60 -4.91
N SER A 133 3.25 -7.24 -5.27
CA SER A 133 4.45 -7.50 -4.49
C SER A 133 4.44 -6.77 -3.15
N PHE A 134 3.96 -5.51 -3.13
CA PHE A 134 3.83 -4.76 -1.88
C PHE A 134 2.83 -5.40 -0.91
N ILE A 135 1.72 -5.95 -1.41
CA ILE A 135 0.73 -6.66 -0.58
C ILE A 135 1.35 -7.91 0.06
N GLU A 136 2.13 -8.69 -0.69
CA GLU A 136 2.82 -9.86 -0.14
C GLU A 136 3.85 -9.48 0.94
N GLU A 137 4.65 -8.44 0.70
CA GLU A 137 5.58 -7.94 1.71
C GLU A 137 4.89 -7.46 2.98
N LEU A 138 3.77 -6.73 2.84
CA LEU A 138 2.97 -6.26 3.97
C LEU A 138 2.45 -7.43 4.82
N LYS A 139 2.05 -8.56 4.21
CA LYS A 139 1.63 -9.76 4.95
C LYS A 139 2.77 -10.33 5.80
N VAL A 140 3.97 -10.45 5.23
CA VAL A 140 5.17 -10.92 5.94
C VAL A 140 5.52 -9.95 7.07
N PHE A 141 5.52 -8.64 6.78
CA PHE A 141 5.75 -7.59 7.76
C PHE A 141 4.82 -7.71 8.98
N TYR A 142 3.50 -7.86 8.78
CA TYR A 142 2.56 -7.98 9.89
C TYR A 142 2.83 -9.21 10.76
N ARG A 143 3.26 -10.33 10.16
CA ARG A 143 3.62 -11.54 10.90
C ARG A 143 4.87 -11.32 11.75
N GLU A 144 5.91 -10.74 11.17
CA GLU A 144 7.19 -10.50 11.85
C GLU A 144 7.08 -9.43 12.93
N ARG A 145 6.26 -8.41 12.69
CA ARG A 145 5.99 -7.36 13.67
C ARG A 145 5.24 -7.90 14.89
N ARG A 146 4.28 -8.82 14.71
CA ARG A 146 3.57 -9.48 15.82
C ARG A 146 4.47 -10.34 16.69
N ASN A 147 5.54 -10.89 16.10
CA ASN A 147 6.56 -11.65 16.81
C ASN A 147 7.65 -10.77 17.43
N GLY A 148 7.62 -9.45 17.22
CA GLY A 148 8.57 -8.51 17.82
C GLY A 148 9.94 -8.44 17.15
N HIS A 149 10.09 -8.89 15.89
CA HIS A 149 11.42 -8.96 15.23
C HIS A 149 12.05 -7.59 14.94
N TYR A 150 11.27 -6.60 14.49
CA TYR A 150 11.77 -5.26 14.16
C TYR A 150 10.65 -4.20 14.20
N GLY A 151 11.04 -2.92 14.14
CA GLY A 151 10.11 -1.78 14.16
C GLY A 151 9.62 -1.32 12.78
N VAL A 152 8.51 -0.57 12.76
CA VAL A 152 7.91 -0.01 11.53
C VAL A 152 8.89 0.87 10.75
N ALA A 153 9.67 1.71 11.45
CA ALA A 153 10.64 2.60 10.80
C ALA A 153 11.75 1.82 10.07
N VAL A 154 12.23 0.73 10.67
CA VAL A 154 13.25 -0.15 10.08
C VAL A 154 12.74 -0.76 8.79
N TYR A 155 11.48 -1.21 8.77
CA TYR A 155 10.85 -1.78 7.58
C TYR A 155 10.72 -0.78 6.42
N ILE A 156 10.21 0.42 6.70
CA ILE A 156 10.00 1.42 5.65
C ILE A 156 11.34 1.83 5.04
N LEU A 157 12.35 2.05 5.89
CA LEU A 157 13.67 2.45 5.44
C LEU A 157 14.38 1.32 4.70
N SER A 158 14.32 0.07 5.20
CA SER A 158 14.93 -1.08 4.53
C SER A 158 14.30 -1.34 3.16
N ASN A 159 12.98 -1.23 3.06
CA ASN A 159 12.26 -1.42 1.80
C ASN A 159 12.68 -0.36 0.77
N PHE A 160 12.75 0.91 1.18
CA PHE A 160 13.19 2.00 0.31
C PHE A 160 14.64 1.83 -0.15
N LEU A 161 15.55 1.51 0.77
CA LEU A 161 16.97 1.27 0.43
C LEU A 161 17.15 0.05 -0.47
N SER A 162 16.38 -1.02 -0.25
CA SER A 162 16.46 -2.22 -1.08
C SER A 162 15.89 -2.02 -2.49
N SER A 163 14.85 -1.18 -2.65
CA SER A 163 14.24 -0.93 -3.96
C SER A 163 14.99 0.12 -4.78
N PHE A 164 15.73 1.02 -4.13
CA PHE A 164 16.40 2.15 -4.76
C PHE A 164 17.28 1.79 -5.98
N PRO A 165 18.10 0.72 -5.97
CA PRO A 165 18.89 0.33 -7.14
C PRO A 165 18.02 -0.04 -8.36
N PHE A 166 16.91 -0.75 -8.13
CA PHE A 166 15.99 -1.16 -9.20
C PHE A 166 15.23 0.03 -9.78
N LEU A 167 14.78 0.94 -8.91
CA LEU A 167 14.16 2.20 -9.33
C LEU A 167 15.13 3.05 -10.16
N THR A 168 16.40 3.08 -9.77
CA THR A 168 17.47 3.78 -10.49
C THR A 168 17.69 3.16 -11.88
N VAL A 169 17.70 1.83 -12.00
CA VAL A 169 17.81 1.17 -13.32
C VAL A 169 16.59 1.46 -14.20
N MET A 170 15.37 1.37 -13.68
CA MET A 170 14.15 1.66 -14.44
C MET A 170 14.13 3.10 -14.97
N SER A 171 14.37 4.06 -14.09
CA SER A 171 14.37 5.49 -14.44
C SER A 171 15.53 5.89 -15.35
N LEU A 172 16.77 5.46 -15.08
CA LEU A 172 17.93 5.81 -15.91
C LEU A 172 17.81 5.22 -17.31
N SER A 173 17.34 3.98 -17.44
CA SER A 173 17.12 3.38 -18.74
C SER A 173 16.03 4.10 -19.52
N THR A 174 14.88 4.40 -18.89
CA THR A 174 13.81 5.19 -19.52
C THR A 174 14.27 6.59 -19.91
N ALA A 175 14.94 7.30 -19.00
CA ALA A 175 15.46 8.63 -19.24
C ALA A 175 16.50 8.62 -20.35
N ALA A 176 17.47 7.69 -20.35
CA ALA A 176 18.50 7.61 -21.38
C ALA A 176 17.89 7.37 -22.77
N ILE A 177 17.02 6.38 -22.91
CA ILE A 177 16.41 6.03 -24.19
C ILE A 177 15.60 7.21 -24.72
N THR A 178 14.67 7.75 -23.92
CA THR A 178 13.78 8.83 -24.36
C THR A 178 14.56 10.13 -24.60
N TYR A 179 15.49 10.49 -23.73
CA TYR A 179 16.24 11.74 -23.84
C TYR A 179 17.10 11.82 -25.10
N TYR A 180 17.82 10.73 -25.43
CA TYR A 180 18.68 10.71 -26.61
C TYR A 180 17.89 10.50 -27.92
N MET A 181 16.83 9.68 -27.92
CA MET A 181 16.02 9.46 -29.14
C MET A 181 15.19 10.70 -29.52
N VAL A 182 14.63 11.40 -28.54
CA VAL A 182 13.81 12.61 -28.76
C VAL A 182 14.69 13.84 -29.04
N LYS A 183 15.97 13.80 -28.66
CA LYS A 183 16.89 14.94 -28.63
C LYS A 183 16.32 16.11 -27.79
N PHE A 184 16.08 15.82 -26.52
CA PHE A 184 15.77 16.86 -25.53
C PHE A 184 16.96 17.83 -25.36
N HIS A 185 16.76 18.89 -24.57
CA HIS A 185 17.75 19.96 -24.39
C HIS A 185 19.15 19.40 -24.08
N PRO A 186 20.18 19.65 -24.91
CA PRO A 186 21.47 19.01 -24.78
C PRO A 186 22.19 19.41 -23.49
N GLY A 187 22.81 18.44 -22.81
CA GLY A 187 23.69 18.69 -21.68
C GLY A 187 23.48 17.73 -20.52
N ILE A 188 24.59 17.32 -19.89
CA ILE A 188 24.58 16.33 -18.80
C ILE A 188 23.70 16.80 -17.63
N SER A 189 23.69 18.10 -17.32
CA SER A 189 22.82 18.62 -16.26
C SER A 189 21.33 18.39 -16.55
N HIS A 190 20.91 18.46 -17.81
CA HIS A 190 19.51 18.28 -18.19
C HIS A 190 19.11 16.81 -18.17
N PHE A 191 20.02 15.93 -18.59
CA PHE A 191 19.87 14.48 -18.46
C PHE A 191 19.78 14.03 -16.99
N MET A 192 20.67 14.54 -16.14
CA MET A 192 20.65 14.23 -14.71
C MET A 192 19.37 14.73 -14.03
N TYR A 193 18.88 15.90 -14.42
CA TYR A 193 17.61 16.43 -13.92
C TYR A 193 16.44 15.50 -14.27
N VAL A 194 16.28 15.12 -15.55
CA VAL A 194 15.21 14.21 -16.00
C VAL A 194 15.29 12.87 -15.28
N SER A 195 16.50 12.35 -15.10
CA SER A 195 16.72 11.09 -14.37
C SER A 195 16.29 11.19 -12.91
N LEU A 196 16.70 12.25 -12.20
CA LEU A 196 16.33 12.48 -10.80
C LEU A 196 14.82 12.72 -10.62
N ASP A 197 14.22 13.48 -11.52
CA ASP A 197 12.78 13.74 -11.54
C ASP A 197 11.97 12.46 -11.75
N LEU A 198 12.41 11.60 -12.69
CA LEU A 198 11.76 10.33 -12.96
C LEU A 198 11.96 9.31 -11.82
N ILE A 199 13.16 9.21 -11.23
CA ILE A 199 13.41 8.39 -10.02
C ILE A 199 12.46 8.82 -8.90
N SER A 200 12.41 10.12 -8.62
CA SER A 200 11.61 10.68 -7.52
C SER A 200 10.12 10.47 -7.76
N SER A 201 9.66 10.63 -8.99
CA SER A 201 8.27 10.41 -9.39
C SER A 201 7.85 8.93 -9.24
N ILE A 202 8.66 7.99 -9.76
CA ILE A 202 8.39 6.55 -9.60
C ILE A 202 8.40 6.16 -8.12
N ALA A 203 9.38 6.63 -7.34
CA ALA A 203 9.45 6.36 -5.91
C ALA A 203 8.24 6.93 -5.15
N THR A 204 7.72 8.08 -5.58
CA THR A 204 6.52 8.71 -5.00
C THR A 204 5.29 7.84 -5.23
N VAL A 205 5.12 7.34 -6.46
CA VAL A 205 4.02 6.42 -6.79
C VAL A 205 4.13 5.13 -6.00
N GLU A 206 5.30 4.51 -5.91
CA GLU A 206 5.47 3.29 -5.10
C GLU A 206 5.12 3.54 -3.63
N SER A 207 5.55 4.67 -3.07
CA SER A 207 5.25 5.05 -1.69
C SER A 207 3.75 5.24 -1.45
N CYS A 208 3.05 5.86 -2.41
CA CYS A 208 1.60 5.98 -2.38
C CYS A 208 0.91 4.62 -2.51
N MET A 209 1.38 3.74 -3.39
CA MET A 209 0.81 2.40 -3.56
C MET A 209 0.99 1.53 -2.31
N MET A 210 2.14 1.62 -1.63
CA MET A 210 2.35 0.98 -0.33
C MET A 210 1.41 1.51 0.75
N MET A 211 1.16 2.83 0.75
CA MET A 211 0.18 3.45 1.63
C MET A 211 -1.22 2.86 1.41
N ILE A 212 -1.69 2.83 0.16
CA ILE A 212 -2.98 2.24 -0.21
C ILE A 212 -3.02 0.75 0.18
N ALA A 213 -1.95 -0.01 -0.10
CA ALA A 213 -1.83 -1.43 0.24
C ALA A 213 -2.03 -1.71 1.74
N SER A 214 -1.65 -0.77 2.61
CA SER A 214 -1.84 -0.93 4.07
C SER A 214 -3.26 -0.65 4.56
N LEU A 215 -4.04 0.14 3.80
CA LEU A 215 -5.40 0.55 4.13
C LEU A 215 -6.45 -0.42 3.60
N VAL A 216 -6.19 -1.05 2.45
CA VAL A 216 -7.14 -1.94 1.80
C VAL A 216 -7.12 -3.36 2.39
N PRO A 217 -8.28 -4.05 2.48
CA PRO A 217 -8.37 -5.39 3.05
C PRO A 217 -8.05 -6.49 2.04
N ASN A 218 -8.20 -6.23 0.74
CA ASN A 218 -8.01 -7.18 -0.35
C ASN A 218 -7.30 -6.54 -1.55
N PHE A 219 -6.65 -7.39 -2.33
CA PHE A 219 -5.83 -7.00 -3.49
C PHE A 219 -6.61 -6.22 -4.55
N MET A 220 -7.78 -6.73 -4.97
CA MET A 220 -8.58 -6.14 -6.05
C MET A 220 -9.02 -4.70 -5.74
N MET A 221 -9.50 -4.44 -4.51
CA MET A 221 -9.87 -3.09 -4.09
C MET A 221 -8.66 -2.16 -4.06
N GLY A 222 -7.50 -2.67 -3.66
CA GLY A 222 -6.24 -1.95 -3.70
C GLY A 222 -5.83 -1.48 -5.09
N VAL A 223 -5.90 -2.38 -6.08
CA VAL A 223 -5.59 -2.03 -7.48
C VAL A 223 -6.56 -1.00 -8.02
N ILE A 224 -7.86 -1.16 -7.77
CA ILE A 224 -8.90 -0.22 -8.25
C ILE A 224 -8.71 1.18 -7.64
N ILE A 225 -8.50 1.25 -6.32
CA ILE A 225 -8.28 2.53 -5.62
C ILE A 225 -6.95 3.16 -6.06
N GLY A 226 -5.88 2.38 -6.16
CA GLY A 226 -4.56 2.85 -6.61
C GLY A 226 -4.59 3.41 -8.01
N ALA A 227 -5.17 2.67 -8.96
CA ALA A 227 -5.32 3.12 -10.34
C ALA A 227 -6.21 4.35 -10.47
N GLY A 228 -7.34 4.39 -9.76
CA GLY A 228 -8.22 5.56 -9.74
C GLY A 228 -7.53 6.80 -9.15
N TYR A 229 -6.76 6.62 -8.07
CA TYR A 229 -6.02 7.71 -7.43
C TYR A 229 -4.92 8.27 -8.35
N ILE A 230 -4.07 7.41 -8.92
CA ILE A 230 -3.00 7.87 -9.83
C ILE A 230 -3.60 8.45 -11.12
N GLY A 231 -4.70 7.88 -11.63
CA GLY A 231 -5.44 8.45 -12.75
C GLY A 231 -5.91 9.89 -12.46
N LEU A 232 -6.44 10.15 -11.26
CA LEU A 232 -6.83 11.49 -10.83
C LEU A 232 -5.63 12.45 -10.74
N LEU A 233 -4.49 11.98 -10.23
CA LEU A 233 -3.24 12.75 -10.25
C LEU A 233 -2.79 13.05 -11.68
N MET A 234 -2.86 12.10 -12.59
CA MET A 234 -2.50 12.30 -14.00
C MET A 234 -3.40 13.36 -14.68
N MET A 235 -4.71 13.34 -14.39
CA MET A 235 -5.67 14.33 -14.91
C MET A 235 -5.37 15.76 -14.45
N THR A 236 -4.80 15.92 -13.27
CA THR A 236 -4.57 17.23 -12.63
C THR A 236 -3.11 17.69 -12.70
N ALA A 237 -2.24 16.93 -13.37
CA ALA A 237 -0.81 17.19 -13.46
C ALA A 237 -0.43 18.29 -14.48
N GLY A 238 -1.38 18.79 -15.28
CA GLY A 238 -1.10 19.82 -16.28
C GLY A 238 -0.87 19.31 -17.70
N TYR A 239 -0.86 17.98 -17.89
CA TYR A 239 -0.71 17.36 -19.22
C TYR A 239 -1.98 17.45 -20.06
N PHE A 240 -3.14 17.04 -19.53
CA PHE A 240 -4.40 17.04 -20.29
C PHE A 240 -5.03 18.42 -20.45
N ARG A 241 -4.86 19.25 -19.42
CA ARG A 241 -5.31 20.63 -19.36
C ARG A 241 -4.30 21.41 -18.54
N LEU A 242 -3.93 22.58 -19.01
CA LEU A 242 -2.93 23.42 -18.37
C LEU A 242 -3.38 23.79 -16.95
N LEU A 243 -2.41 23.92 -16.03
CA LEU A 243 -2.66 24.26 -14.63
C LEU A 243 -3.50 25.54 -14.43
N PRO A 244 -3.26 26.65 -15.16
CA PRO A 244 -4.03 27.87 -14.99
C PRO A 244 -5.52 27.72 -15.33
N ASP A 245 -5.84 26.81 -16.25
CA ASP A 245 -7.20 26.60 -16.78
C ASP A 245 -8.02 25.61 -15.94
N LEU A 246 -7.43 25.02 -14.89
CA LEU A 246 -8.14 24.14 -13.98
C LEU A 246 -9.14 24.94 -13.12
N PRO A 247 -10.34 24.38 -12.85
CA PRO A 247 -11.31 25.02 -11.96
C PRO A 247 -10.71 25.28 -10.57
N LYS A 248 -10.89 26.52 -10.08
CA LYS A 248 -10.12 27.06 -8.94
C LYS A 248 -10.33 26.31 -7.62
N ILE A 249 -11.58 25.97 -7.29
CA ILE A 249 -12.00 25.62 -5.92
C ILE A 249 -11.47 24.27 -5.43
N PHE A 250 -11.27 23.31 -6.33
CA PHE A 250 -10.87 21.94 -5.97
C PHE A 250 -9.68 21.43 -6.78
N TRP A 251 -9.71 21.63 -8.10
CA TRP A 251 -8.71 21.04 -9.00
C TRP A 251 -7.40 21.84 -9.01
N ARG A 252 -7.48 23.17 -9.08
CA ARG A 252 -6.29 24.04 -8.99
C ARG A 252 -5.82 24.26 -7.55
N TYR A 253 -6.75 24.31 -6.60
CA TYR A 253 -6.45 24.37 -5.17
C TYR A 253 -7.38 23.38 -4.46
N PRO A 254 -6.89 22.39 -3.68
CA PRO A 254 -5.50 22.06 -3.34
C PRO A 254 -4.88 20.96 -4.22
N VAL A 255 -5.65 20.29 -5.10
CA VAL A 255 -5.25 19.02 -5.72
C VAL A 255 -3.96 19.14 -6.53
N SER A 256 -3.84 20.14 -7.43
CA SER A 256 -2.61 20.31 -8.22
C SER A 256 -1.37 20.64 -7.39
N TYR A 257 -1.51 21.25 -6.21
CA TYR A 257 -0.37 21.57 -5.33
C TYR A 257 0.14 20.36 -4.55
N ILE A 258 -0.74 19.42 -4.21
CA ILE A 258 -0.38 18.17 -3.51
C ILE A 258 0.07 17.11 -4.53
N ASN A 259 -0.23 17.31 -5.81
CA ASN A 259 0.08 16.39 -6.88
C ASN A 259 1.56 16.46 -7.29
N TYR A 260 2.31 15.37 -7.05
CA TYR A 260 3.70 15.26 -7.49
C TYR A 260 3.85 15.42 -9.00
N GLY A 261 2.88 14.93 -9.80
CA GLY A 261 2.94 14.98 -11.25
C GLY A 261 2.87 16.39 -11.80
N ALA A 262 2.17 17.30 -11.11
CA ALA A 262 2.12 18.71 -11.48
C ALA A 262 3.48 19.40 -11.33
N TRP A 263 4.20 19.10 -10.25
CA TRP A 263 5.54 19.62 -10.00
C TRP A 263 6.58 18.98 -10.93
N ALA A 264 6.54 17.66 -11.07
CA ALA A 264 7.44 16.92 -11.96
C ALA A 264 7.33 17.42 -13.41
N LEU A 265 6.10 17.57 -13.92
CA LEU A 265 5.87 18.03 -15.30
C LEU A 265 6.34 19.47 -15.52
N GLN A 266 6.06 20.38 -14.58
CA GLN A 266 6.55 21.76 -14.65
C GLN A 266 8.09 21.81 -14.67
N GLY A 267 8.72 21.03 -13.80
CA GLY A 267 10.16 20.90 -13.74
C GLY A 267 10.76 20.33 -15.03
N ALA A 268 10.14 19.29 -15.59
CA ALA A 268 10.55 18.68 -16.85
C ALA A 268 10.44 19.67 -18.03
N TYR A 269 9.34 20.42 -18.12
CA TYR A 269 9.17 21.44 -19.16
C TYR A 269 10.16 22.59 -19.03
N LYS A 270 10.40 23.09 -17.81
CA LYS A 270 11.47 24.08 -17.56
C LYS A 270 12.84 23.54 -17.94
N ASN A 271 13.13 22.29 -17.59
CA ASN A 271 14.41 21.66 -17.91
C ASN A 271 14.64 21.51 -19.42
N ASP A 272 13.58 21.26 -20.19
CA ASP A 272 13.69 21.00 -21.62
C ASP A 272 13.57 22.26 -22.51
N MET A 273 12.83 23.28 -22.07
CA MET A 273 12.54 24.46 -22.90
C MET A 273 13.37 25.69 -22.53
N VAL A 274 13.76 25.89 -21.26
CA VAL A 274 14.57 27.05 -20.87
C VAL A 274 15.92 27.00 -21.58
N GLY A 275 16.28 28.10 -22.24
CA GLY A 275 17.52 28.22 -23.01
C GLY A 275 17.46 27.67 -24.44
N LEU A 276 16.31 27.18 -24.91
CA LEU A 276 16.10 26.89 -26.35
C LEU A 276 15.40 28.03 -27.07
N GLU A 277 15.62 28.07 -28.37
CA GLU A 277 14.86 28.88 -29.31
C GLU A 277 14.14 27.96 -30.29
N PHE A 278 12.86 28.25 -30.50
CA PHE A 278 11.99 27.52 -31.40
C PHE A 278 11.63 28.40 -32.59
N ASP A 279 11.34 27.79 -33.73
CA ASP A 279 10.86 28.53 -34.88
C ASP A 279 9.45 29.07 -34.63
N GLY A 280 9.19 30.29 -35.10
CA GLY A 280 7.88 30.92 -35.00
C GLY A 280 6.83 30.23 -35.86
N PHE A 281 5.55 30.56 -35.62
CA PHE A 281 4.43 30.04 -36.41
C PHE A 281 4.56 30.41 -37.91
N ILE A 282 5.14 31.58 -38.19
CA ILE A 282 5.41 32.05 -39.55
C ILE A 282 6.82 31.60 -39.95
N PRO A 283 6.98 30.83 -41.04
CA PRO A 283 8.29 30.45 -41.56
C PRO A 283 9.16 31.68 -41.82
N GLY A 284 10.36 31.73 -41.21
CA GLY A 284 11.26 32.88 -41.32
C GLY A 284 10.94 34.08 -40.39
N GLY A 285 9.91 33.95 -39.54
CA GLY A 285 9.61 34.93 -38.49
C GLY A 285 10.61 34.90 -37.32
N PRO A 286 10.45 35.79 -36.33
CA PRO A 286 11.32 35.81 -35.15
C PRO A 286 11.19 34.49 -34.38
N LYS A 287 12.34 33.97 -33.92
CA LYS A 287 12.38 32.78 -33.08
C LYS A 287 11.72 33.04 -31.74
N LEU A 288 10.99 32.03 -31.25
CA LEU A 288 10.34 32.03 -29.95
C LEU A 288 11.30 31.46 -28.91
N LYS A 289 11.64 32.27 -27.90
CA LYS A 289 12.39 31.76 -26.75
C LYS A 289 11.53 30.78 -25.96
N GLY A 290 12.13 29.71 -25.47
CA GLY A 290 11.45 28.70 -24.65
C GLY A 290 10.79 29.28 -23.39
N ASP A 291 11.33 30.36 -22.84
CA ASP A 291 10.74 31.07 -21.70
C ASP A 291 9.35 31.67 -22.04
N VAL A 292 9.23 32.22 -23.25
CA VAL A 292 7.97 32.75 -23.76
C VAL A 292 7.01 31.60 -24.05
N VAL A 293 7.49 30.49 -24.60
CA VAL A 293 6.69 29.28 -24.82
C VAL A 293 6.12 28.72 -23.50
N LEU A 294 6.95 28.59 -22.46
CA LEU A 294 6.53 28.11 -21.15
C LEU A 294 5.45 28.99 -20.52
N THR A 295 5.62 30.31 -20.57
CA THR A 295 4.70 31.26 -19.94
C THR A 295 3.42 31.46 -20.74
N SER A 296 3.52 31.67 -22.05
CA SER A 296 2.39 32.00 -22.92
C SER A 296 1.61 30.79 -23.43
N MET A 297 2.29 29.68 -23.74
CA MET A 297 1.64 28.48 -24.30
C MET A 297 1.34 27.42 -23.26
N LEU A 298 2.23 27.23 -22.26
CA LEU A 298 2.06 26.18 -21.24
C LEU A 298 1.56 26.73 -19.90
N GLY A 299 1.50 28.06 -19.73
CA GLY A 299 0.99 28.70 -18.52
C GLY A 299 1.84 28.43 -17.27
N ILE A 300 3.14 28.18 -17.45
CA ILE A 300 4.09 27.88 -16.38
C ILE A 300 4.82 29.17 -15.98
N HIS A 301 4.72 29.51 -14.71
CA HIS A 301 5.46 30.64 -14.15
C HIS A 301 6.95 30.30 -13.95
N LEU A 302 7.81 31.25 -14.31
CA LEU A 302 9.28 31.12 -14.23
C LEU A 302 9.87 31.73 -12.95
N ASP A 303 9.02 32.09 -11.99
CA ASP A 303 9.41 32.76 -10.73
C ASP A 303 10.39 31.92 -9.89
N HIS A 304 10.36 30.60 -10.06
CA HIS A 304 11.25 29.65 -9.40
C HIS A 304 11.96 28.70 -10.37
N SER A 305 13.17 28.29 -9.98
CA SER A 305 14.01 27.36 -10.73
C SER A 305 13.42 25.94 -10.77
N LYS A 306 13.76 25.17 -11.81
CA LYS A 306 13.43 23.74 -11.94
C LYS A 306 13.83 22.90 -10.70
N TRP A 307 14.88 23.28 -9.98
CA TRP A 307 15.30 22.58 -8.76
C TRP A 307 14.30 22.68 -7.61
N TRP A 308 13.51 23.77 -7.56
CA TRP A 308 12.41 23.89 -6.60
C TRP A 308 11.27 22.93 -6.93
N ASP A 309 10.99 22.71 -8.21
CA ASP A 309 10.00 21.73 -8.66
C ASP A 309 10.43 20.30 -8.23
N LEU A 310 11.69 19.95 -8.47
CA LEU A 310 12.26 18.67 -8.01
C LEU A 310 12.23 18.54 -6.48
N ALA A 311 12.56 19.60 -5.74
CA ALA A 311 12.49 19.61 -4.29
C ALA A 311 11.06 19.38 -3.79
N ALA A 312 10.05 19.96 -4.44
CA ALA A 312 8.64 19.70 -4.12
C ALA A 312 8.26 18.23 -4.31
N VAL A 313 8.71 17.59 -5.40
CA VAL A 313 8.49 16.14 -5.62
C VAL A 313 9.13 15.31 -4.51
N ILE A 314 10.37 15.61 -4.13
CA ILE A 314 11.08 14.91 -3.04
C ILE A 314 10.37 15.12 -1.69
N MET A 315 9.88 16.34 -1.43
CA MET A 315 9.11 16.63 -0.21
C MET A 315 7.80 15.83 -0.16
N ILE A 316 7.10 15.71 -1.30
CA ILE A 316 5.89 14.88 -1.41
C ILE A 316 6.22 13.39 -1.22
N LEU A 317 7.34 12.90 -1.77
CA LEU A 317 7.83 11.54 -1.52
C LEU A 317 8.03 11.28 -0.01
N ILE A 318 8.74 12.17 0.68
CA ILE A 318 8.97 12.07 2.13
C ILE A 318 7.63 12.12 2.88
N ALA A 319 6.70 13.00 2.48
CA ALA A 319 5.38 13.09 3.07
C ALA A 319 4.60 11.77 2.94
N TYR A 320 4.59 11.12 1.78
CA TYR A 320 3.94 9.79 1.63
C TYR A 320 4.60 8.71 2.50
N ARG A 321 5.93 8.71 2.62
CA ARG A 321 6.63 7.76 3.50
C ARG A 321 6.31 7.99 4.98
N LEU A 322 6.19 9.25 5.40
CA LEU A 322 5.76 9.60 6.76
C LEU A 322 4.29 9.25 7.00
N LEU A 323 3.40 9.52 6.04
CA LEU A 323 1.99 9.12 6.11
C LEU A 323 1.86 7.60 6.22
N PHE A 324 2.61 6.85 5.42
CA PHE A 324 2.66 5.38 5.50
C PHE A 324 3.13 4.91 6.89
N PHE A 325 4.17 5.52 7.45
CA PHE A 325 4.62 5.25 8.82
C PHE A 325 3.52 5.52 9.85
N ILE A 326 2.85 6.66 9.77
CA ILE A 326 1.76 7.04 10.68
C ILE A 326 0.60 6.05 10.58
N ILE A 327 0.21 5.66 9.36
CA ILE A 327 -0.87 4.69 9.13
C ILE A 327 -0.53 3.34 9.76
N LEU A 328 0.68 2.82 9.54
CA LEU A 328 1.11 1.56 10.15
C LEU A 328 1.15 1.65 11.68
N LYS A 329 1.63 2.76 12.24
CA LYS A 329 1.64 2.99 13.69
C LYS A 329 0.25 3.15 14.29
N PHE A 330 -0.64 3.83 13.60
CA PHE A 330 -2.04 3.97 14.01
C PHE A 330 -2.73 2.61 14.01
N LYS A 331 -2.58 1.82 12.94
CA LYS A 331 -3.13 0.46 12.84
C LYS A 331 -2.60 -0.44 13.96
N GLU A 332 -1.33 -0.32 14.32
CA GLU A 332 -0.73 -1.02 15.45
C GLU A 332 -1.38 -0.66 16.79
N ARG A 333 -1.55 0.65 17.08
CA ARG A 333 -2.15 1.13 18.33
C ARG A 333 -3.65 0.82 18.44
N VAL A 334 -4.35 0.82 17.31
CA VAL A 334 -5.80 0.71 17.25
C VAL A 334 -6.27 -0.75 17.11
N SER A 335 -5.43 -1.65 16.59
CA SER A 335 -5.72 -3.09 16.53
C SER A 335 -6.10 -3.73 17.88
N PRO A 336 -5.37 -3.50 19.01
CA PRO A 336 -5.78 -4.04 20.30
C PRO A 336 -7.08 -3.43 20.80
N LEU A 337 -7.32 -2.13 20.56
CA LEU A 337 -8.55 -1.44 20.94
C LEU A 337 -9.78 -2.00 20.23
N PHE A 338 -9.69 -2.24 18.91
CA PHE A 338 -10.75 -2.92 18.17
C PHE A 338 -10.96 -4.35 18.64
N ARG A 339 -9.90 -5.10 18.96
CA ARG A 339 -10.04 -6.44 19.53
C ARG A 339 -10.73 -6.40 20.89
N THR A 340 -10.39 -5.48 21.78
CA THR A 340 -11.07 -5.30 23.06
C THR A 340 -12.53 -4.87 22.88
N LEU A 341 -12.83 -3.97 21.95
CA LEU A 341 -14.20 -3.53 21.67
C LEU A 341 -15.04 -4.67 21.05
N TYR A 342 -14.48 -5.39 20.09
CA TYR A 342 -15.13 -6.51 19.42
C TYR A 342 -15.38 -7.64 20.42
N THR A 343 -14.37 -8.05 21.20
CA THR A 343 -14.53 -9.06 22.25
C THR A 343 -15.56 -8.63 23.29
N TRP A 344 -15.55 -7.37 23.72
CA TRP A 344 -16.56 -6.82 24.64
C TRP A 344 -17.97 -6.87 24.03
N ARG A 345 -18.16 -6.48 22.76
CA ARG A 345 -19.44 -6.60 22.06
C ARG A 345 -19.86 -8.06 21.93
N THR A 346 -18.97 -8.95 21.51
CA THR A 346 -19.26 -10.39 21.41
C THR A 346 -19.65 -10.97 22.78
N LEU A 347 -18.95 -10.58 23.86
CA LEU A 347 -19.29 -10.94 25.24
C LEU A 347 -20.68 -10.41 25.65
N GLN A 348 -21.05 -9.19 25.27
CA GLN A 348 -22.38 -8.64 25.50
C GLN A 348 -23.47 -9.37 24.72
N HIS A 349 -23.23 -9.69 23.44
CA HIS A 349 -24.15 -10.49 22.64
C HIS A 349 -24.31 -11.92 23.19
N MET A 350 -23.22 -12.52 23.68
CA MET A 350 -23.26 -13.81 24.39
C MET A 350 -24.09 -13.72 25.67
N LYS A 351 -23.97 -12.65 26.45
CA LYS A 351 -24.82 -12.41 27.65
C LYS A 351 -26.29 -12.17 27.31
N LYS A 352 -26.60 -11.59 26.15
CA LYS A 352 -27.97 -11.32 25.69
C LYS A 352 -28.67 -12.52 25.03
N ARG A 353 -27.94 -13.59 24.67
CA ARG A 353 -28.58 -14.81 24.14
C ARG A 353 -29.48 -15.44 25.22
N PRO A 354 -30.70 -15.89 24.86
CA PRO A 354 -31.65 -16.49 25.80
C PRO A 354 -31.07 -17.66 26.59
N SER A 355 -30.10 -18.38 26.02
CA SER A 355 -29.37 -19.49 26.66
C SER A 355 -28.52 -19.09 27.88
N PHE A 356 -28.22 -17.80 28.07
CA PHE A 356 -27.45 -17.29 29.21
C PHE A 356 -28.25 -16.35 30.11
N ARG A 357 -29.48 -15.99 29.72
CA ARG A 357 -30.45 -15.36 30.60
C ARG A 357 -30.98 -16.46 31.52
N LYS A 358 -31.01 -16.24 32.84
CA LYS A 358 -31.82 -17.07 33.75
C LYS A 358 -33.25 -17.02 33.20
N SER A 359 -33.69 -18.05 32.49
CA SER A 359 -35.09 -18.17 32.11
C SER A 359 -35.85 -18.56 33.37
N SER A 360 -36.82 -17.76 33.78
CA SER A 360 -37.86 -18.24 34.69
C SER A 360 -38.61 -19.35 33.94
N ALA A 361 -38.66 -20.53 34.53
CA ALA A 361 -39.29 -21.70 33.93
C ALA A 361 -40.77 -21.38 33.59
N PHE A 362 -41.10 -21.35 32.30
CA PHE A 362 -42.47 -21.48 31.84
C PHE A 362 -42.59 -22.88 31.19
N PRO A 363 -43.52 -23.74 31.66
CA PRO A 363 -43.66 -25.09 31.14
C PRO A 363 -44.40 -25.04 29.80
N SER A 364 -43.66 -25.15 28.69
CA SER A 364 -44.28 -25.39 27.38
C SER A 364 -44.26 -26.89 27.08
N LYS A 365 -45.44 -27.51 27.13
CA LYS A 365 -45.67 -28.89 26.67
C LYS A 365 -45.78 -28.90 25.15
N ARG A 366 -44.67 -29.05 24.42
CA ARG A 366 -44.70 -29.60 23.05
C ARG A 366 -43.66 -30.71 22.93
N HIS A 367 -44.17 -31.93 22.88
CA HIS A 367 -43.38 -33.13 22.59
C HIS A 367 -43.13 -33.17 21.08
N GLN A 368 -41.89 -33.03 20.67
CA GLN A 368 -41.46 -33.41 19.33
C GLN A 368 -40.25 -34.33 19.49
N VAL A 369 -40.44 -35.58 19.12
CA VAL A 369 -39.44 -36.64 19.23
C VAL A 369 -38.38 -36.42 18.15
N LEU A 370 -37.16 -36.09 18.55
CA LEU A 370 -36.00 -36.06 17.67
C LEU A 370 -35.33 -37.44 17.71
N HIS A 371 -35.35 -38.15 16.59
CA HIS A 371 -34.58 -39.38 16.41
C HIS A 371 -33.08 -39.07 16.34
N SER A 372 -32.26 -39.86 17.03
CA SER A 372 -30.80 -39.73 17.04
C SER A 372 -30.18 -40.30 15.77
N LEU A 373 -29.24 -39.57 15.16
CA LEU A 373 -28.47 -39.96 13.96
C LEU A 373 -27.58 -41.22 14.13
N SER A 374 -27.53 -41.82 15.31
CA SER A 374 -26.87 -43.11 15.55
C SER A 374 -27.74 -44.34 15.23
N SER A 375 -29.01 -44.16 14.80
CA SER A 375 -29.87 -45.27 14.39
C SER A 375 -29.77 -45.63 12.89
N GLN A 376 -28.72 -45.17 12.20
CA GLN A 376 -28.49 -45.44 10.77
C GLN A 376 -27.30 -46.39 10.50
N GLU A 377 -26.74 -47.05 11.52
CA GLU A 377 -25.87 -48.20 11.30
C GLU A 377 -26.73 -49.46 11.13
N GLY A 378 -27.08 -49.79 9.88
CA GLY A 378 -27.75 -51.07 9.60
C GLY A 378 -28.68 -51.14 8.38
N LEU A 379 -28.74 -50.14 7.52
CA LEU A 379 -29.47 -50.25 6.25
C LEU A 379 -28.48 -50.40 5.10
N ASN A 380 -28.34 -51.67 4.68
CA ASN A 380 -27.74 -52.07 3.42
C ASN A 380 -28.25 -51.23 2.25
N SER A 381 -27.34 -50.95 1.31
CA SER A 381 -27.63 -50.39 0.00
C SER A 381 -28.82 -51.09 -0.68
N PRO A 382 -29.70 -50.35 -1.36
CA PRO A 382 -30.40 -50.85 -2.52
C PRO A 382 -29.73 -50.27 -3.77
N ILE A 383 -29.18 -51.18 -4.59
CA ILE A 383 -29.04 -50.97 -6.02
C ILE A 383 -30.46 -50.84 -6.59
N HIS A 384 -30.71 -49.76 -7.32
CA HIS A 384 -31.32 -49.81 -8.65
C HIS A 384 -30.97 -48.56 -9.44
#